data_AF-A0A7X4JLG1-F1
#
_entry.id   AF-A0A7X4JLG1-F1
#
_cell.length_a   1.000
_cell.length_b   1.000
_cell.length_c   1.000
_cell.angle_alpha   90.00
_cell.angle_beta   90.00
_cell.angle_gamma   90.00
#
_symmetry.space_group_name_H-M   'P 1'
#
loop_
_entity.id
_entity.type
_entity.pdbx_description
1 polymer ?
#
loop_
_entity_poly.entity_id
_entity_poly.type
_entity_poly.pdbx_seq_one_letter_code
_entity_poly.pdbx_strand_id
1 'polypeptide(L)'
;MAEQNNHESAVETQDAIQAKSGVIINAAQMQSLDISEGFTRMKTATGWQIKLAATARVTISFMTSMRKIETTLMENDIIERDGDDLILLRNQPTDAYRSQRSVSPLARSSSQTLASEPTEGKTV
;
A
#
# COMPACT_ATOMS: atom_id res chain seq x y z
N MET A 1 36.41 42.56 -18.73
CA MET A 1 35.86 41.32 -19.32
C MET A 1 36.32 40.15 -18.48
N ALA A 2 35.42 39.61 -17.66
CA ALA A 2 35.46 38.27 -17.07
C ALA A 2 34.25 38.22 -16.11
N GLU A 3 33.10 37.82 -16.66
CA GLU A 3 31.86 37.63 -15.91
C GLU A 3 32.05 36.44 -14.96
N GLN A 4 31.92 36.70 -13.65
CA GLN A 4 31.86 35.67 -12.63
C GLN A 4 30.53 34.93 -12.78
N ASN A 5 30.58 33.76 -13.40
CA ASN A 5 29.44 32.86 -13.53
C ASN A 5 29.18 32.21 -12.16
N ASN A 6 28.38 32.89 -11.35
CA ASN A 6 27.86 32.37 -10.08
C ASN A 6 26.76 31.35 -10.41
N HIS A 7 27.14 30.10 -10.70
CA HIS A 7 26.18 28.99 -10.71
C HIS A 7 25.78 28.70 -9.26
N GLU A 8 24.78 29.42 -8.77
CA GLU A 8 23.92 28.92 -7.70
C GLU A 8 23.38 27.57 -8.15
N SER A 9 23.97 26.49 -7.64
CA SER A 9 23.32 25.19 -7.65
C SER A 9 22.14 25.33 -6.69
N ALA A 10 21.01 25.79 -7.23
CA ALA A 10 19.72 25.63 -6.59
C ALA A 10 19.54 24.12 -6.39
N VAL A 11 19.85 23.66 -5.17
CA VAL A 11 19.41 22.36 -4.70
C VAL A 11 17.89 22.49 -4.66
N GLU A 12 17.23 22.09 -5.75
CA GLU A 12 15.80 21.85 -5.77
C GLU A 12 15.51 20.98 -4.55
N THR A 13 14.91 21.62 -3.55
CA THR A 13 14.43 20.94 -2.36
C THR A 13 13.30 20.08 -2.89
N GLN A 14 13.60 18.81 -3.21
CA GLN A 14 12.61 17.85 -3.66
C GLN A 14 11.47 17.90 -2.65
N ASP A 15 10.29 18.34 -3.12
CA ASP A 15 9.08 18.45 -2.32
C ASP A 15 8.92 17.18 -1.49
N ALA A 16 9.09 17.30 -0.17
CA ALA A 16 9.00 16.16 0.72
C ALA A 16 7.59 15.57 0.60
N ILE A 17 7.49 14.34 0.09
CA ILE A 17 6.20 13.66 -0.08
C ILE A 17 5.70 13.24 1.30
N GLN A 18 4.75 14.00 1.84
CA GLN A 18 4.14 13.67 3.14
C GLN A 18 3.11 12.56 2.98
N ALA A 19 3.47 11.33 3.36
CA ALA A 19 2.54 10.22 3.48
C ALA A 19 1.85 10.22 4.86
N LYS A 20 0.58 9.80 4.92
CA LYS A 20 -0.14 9.61 6.20
C LYS A 20 0.15 8.26 6.83
N SER A 21 0.49 7.26 6.02
CA SER A 21 0.98 5.97 6.47
C SER A 21 1.84 5.33 5.38
N GLY A 22 2.51 4.22 5.67
CA GLY A 22 3.26 3.52 4.64
C GLY A 22 3.85 2.19 5.09
N VAL A 23 4.49 1.51 4.15
CA VAL A 23 5.23 0.27 4.39
C VAL A 23 6.56 0.37 3.66
N ILE A 24 7.66 0.02 4.33
CA ILE A 24 8.99 -0.07 3.72
C ILE A 24 9.39 -1.53 3.66
N ILE A 25 9.85 -1.98 2.51
CA ILE A 25 10.23 -3.36 2.22
C ILE A 25 11.61 -3.34 1.59
N ASN A 26 12.52 -4.20 2.05
CA ASN A 26 13.80 -4.38 1.40
C ASN A 26 13.58 -4.97 -0.01
N ALA A 27 13.86 -4.16 -1.02
CA ALA A 27 13.66 -4.45 -2.43
C ALA A 27 14.69 -5.45 -2.98
N ALA A 28 15.81 -5.68 -2.30
CA ALA A 28 16.76 -6.73 -2.64
C ALA A 28 16.22 -8.14 -2.32
N GLN A 29 15.11 -8.26 -1.59
CA GLN A 29 14.43 -9.53 -1.34
C GLN A 29 13.28 -9.79 -2.32
N MET A 30 12.88 -8.79 -3.11
CA MET A 30 11.76 -8.88 -4.03
C MET A 30 12.13 -9.54 -5.35
N GLN A 31 11.27 -10.44 -5.80
CA GLN A 31 11.34 -11.04 -7.13
C GLN A 31 10.51 -10.23 -8.13
N SER A 32 9.30 -9.86 -7.75
CA SER A 32 8.37 -9.15 -8.63
C SER A 32 7.38 -8.29 -7.86
N LEU A 33 6.86 -7.29 -8.57
CA LEU A 33 5.75 -6.44 -8.15
C LEU A 33 4.68 -6.54 -9.24
N ASP A 34 3.50 -7.00 -8.86
CA ASP A 34 2.33 -7.08 -9.72
C ASP A 34 1.28 -6.05 -9.26
N ILE A 35 0.73 -5.29 -10.20
CA ILE A 35 -0.24 -4.21 -9.97
C ILE A 35 -1.45 -4.49 -10.86
N SER A 36 -2.61 -4.73 -10.24
CA SER A 36 -3.80 -5.21 -10.96
C SER A 36 -4.47 -4.18 -11.88
N GLU A 37 -4.08 -2.91 -11.80
CA GLU A 37 -4.72 -1.80 -12.50
C GLU A 37 -3.69 -0.95 -13.27
N GLY A 38 -4.18 -0.09 -14.16
CA GLY A 38 -3.34 0.88 -14.87
C GLY A 38 -2.59 1.82 -13.92
N PHE A 39 -1.32 2.09 -14.24
CA PHE A 39 -0.46 2.95 -13.43
C PHE A 39 0.47 3.79 -14.30
N THR A 40 0.94 4.91 -13.74
CA THR A 40 1.97 5.75 -14.37
C THR A 40 3.28 5.56 -13.62
N ARG A 41 4.37 5.32 -14.37
CA ARG A 41 5.72 5.20 -13.82
C ARG A 41 6.58 6.38 -14.24
N MET A 42 7.26 6.98 -13.28
CA MET A 42 8.26 8.02 -13.46
C MET A 42 9.63 7.49 -13.00
N LYS A 43 10.69 7.80 -13.75
CA LYS A 43 12.06 7.44 -13.37
C LYS A 43 12.60 8.50 -12.40
N THR A 44 13.27 8.07 -11.34
CA THR A 44 13.95 8.97 -10.39
C THR A 44 15.46 8.78 -10.52
N ALA A 45 16.24 9.56 -9.76
CA ALA A 45 17.70 9.44 -9.76
C ALA A 45 18.16 8.05 -9.27
N THR A 46 17.47 7.50 -8.27
CA THR A 46 17.85 6.27 -7.55
C THR A 46 16.97 5.06 -7.88
N GLY A 47 15.92 5.24 -8.66
CA GLY A 47 15.03 4.16 -9.06
C GLY A 47 13.83 4.64 -9.86
N TRP A 48 12.64 4.46 -9.30
CA TRP A 48 11.39 4.83 -9.95
C TRP A 48 10.29 5.07 -8.95
N GLN A 49 9.29 5.82 -9.39
CA GLN A 49 8.07 6.09 -8.65
C GLN A 49 6.87 5.71 -9.51
N ILE A 50 5.88 5.06 -8.93
CA ILE A 50 4.62 4.70 -9.56
C ILE A 50 3.50 5.43 -8.84
N LYS A 51 2.68 6.14 -9.61
CA LYS A 51 1.42 6.72 -9.13
C LYS A 51 0.26 5.89 -9.65
N LEU A 52 -0.61 5.47 -8.73
CA LEU A 52 -1.79 4.68 -9.08
C LEU A 52 -2.91 5.58 -9.61
N ALA A 53 -3.49 5.17 -10.74
CA ALA A 53 -4.60 5.89 -11.37
C ALA A 53 -5.97 5.54 -10.76
N ALA A 54 -6.06 4.41 -10.06
CA ALA A 54 -7.25 3.92 -9.39
C ALA A 54 -6.84 3.03 -8.20
N THR A 55 -7.83 2.59 -7.41
CA THR A 55 -7.60 1.61 -6.35
C THR A 55 -7.12 0.30 -6.97
N ALA A 56 -5.95 -0.19 -6.56
CA ALA A 56 -5.29 -1.35 -7.16
C ALA A 56 -4.87 -2.37 -6.09
N ARG A 57 -4.96 -3.65 -6.44
CA ARG A 57 -4.31 -4.71 -5.67
C ARG A 57 -2.86 -4.81 -6.10
N VAL A 58 -1.97 -4.74 -5.13
CA VAL A 58 -0.53 -4.84 -5.32
C VAL A 58 -0.04 -6.12 -4.66
N THR A 59 0.65 -6.96 -5.43
CA THR A 59 1.23 -8.21 -4.97
C THR A 59 2.74 -8.15 -5.08
N ILE A 60 3.42 -8.38 -3.97
CA ILE A 60 4.88 -8.42 -3.87
C ILE A 60 5.30 -9.86 -3.63
N SER A 61 6.07 -10.41 -4.55
CA SER A 61 6.63 -11.77 -4.44
C SER A 61 8.09 -11.69 -4.04
N PHE A 62 8.53 -12.59 -3.15
CA PHE A 62 9.90 -12.61 -2.63
C PHE A 62 10.74 -13.71 -3.27
N MET A 63 12.01 -13.44 -3.56
CA MET A 63 12.90 -14.37 -4.26
C MET A 63 13.16 -15.67 -3.49
N THR A 64 13.30 -15.58 -2.18
CA THR A 64 13.80 -16.68 -1.34
C THR A 64 12.70 -17.45 -0.62
N SER A 65 11.42 -17.11 -0.83
CA SER A 65 10.33 -17.73 -0.10
C SER A 65 9.04 -17.81 -0.92
N MET A 66 8.19 -18.77 -0.57
CA MET A 66 6.81 -18.85 -1.09
C MET A 66 5.88 -17.76 -0.52
N ARG A 67 6.42 -16.79 0.22
CA ARG A 67 5.63 -15.71 0.81
C ARG A 67 5.35 -14.65 -0.24
N LYS A 68 4.16 -14.08 -0.15
CA LYS A 68 3.75 -12.88 -0.87
C LYS A 68 3.11 -11.89 0.09
N ILE A 69 3.32 -10.61 -0.16
CA ILE A 69 2.54 -9.55 0.47
C ILE A 69 1.50 -9.10 -0.54
N GLU A 70 0.24 -9.14 -0.14
CA GLU A 70 -0.86 -8.61 -0.91
C GLU A 70 -1.45 -7.43 -0.15
N THR A 71 -1.50 -6.28 -0.80
CA THR A 71 -2.07 -5.07 -0.22
C THR A 71 -2.91 -4.34 -1.27
N THR A 72 -4.02 -3.77 -0.83
CA THR A 72 -4.75 -2.81 -1.64
C THR A 72 -4.15 -1.43 -1.39
N LEU A 73 -3.88 -0.70 -2.47
CA LEU A 73 -3.51 0.71 -2.44
C LEU A 73 -4.63 1.51 -3.11
N MET A 74 -4.87 2.71 -2.60
CA MET A 74 -5.94 3.59 -3.07
C MET A 74 -5.46 4.49 -4.21
N GLU A 75 -6.41 5.16 -4.85
CA GLU A 75 -6.11 6.19 -5.82
C GLU A 75 -5.17 7.24 -5.22
N ASN A 76 -4.18 7.69 -6.01
CA ASN A 76 -3.14 8.65 -5.61
C ASN A 76 -2.17 8.15 -4.53
N ASP A 77 -2.23 6.88 -4.11
CA ASP A 77 -1.11 6.26 -3.40
C ASP A 77 0.09 6.11 -4.34
N ILE A 78 1.27 6.07 -3.73
CA ILE A 78 2.54 6.05 -4.43
C ILE A 78 3.31 4.78 -4.04
N ILE A 79 3.90 4.13 -5.03
CA ILE A 79 4.89 3.07 -4.85
C ILE A 79 6.21 3.62 -5.32
N GLU A 80 7.21 3.65 -4.46
CA GLU A 80 8.52 4.19 -4.76
C GLU A 80 9.58 3.12 -4.57
N ARG A 81 10.51 3.03 -5.52
CA ARG A 81 11.75 2.30 -5.35
C ARG A 81 12.89 3.30 -5.26
N ASP A 82 13.53 3.33 -4.10
CA ASP A 82 14.71 4.13 -3.80
C ASP A 82 15.87 3.20 -3.43
N GLY A 83 16.75 2.94 -4.40
CA GLY A 83 17.85 1.98 -4.23
C GLY A 83 17.38 0.57 -3.87
N ASP A 84 17.67 0.18 -2.62
CA ASP A 84 17.36 -1.13 -2.04
C ASP A 84 16.04 -1.15 -1.26
N ASP A 85 15.30 -0.05 -1.21
CA ASP A 85 14.01 0.03 -0.52
C ASP A 85 12.85 0.17 -1.51
N LEU A 86 11.78 -0.57 -1.25
CA LEU A 86 10.46 -0.37 -1.83
C LEU A 86 9.56 0.25 -0.77
N ILE A 87 9.04 1.43 -1.06
CA ILE A 87 8.24 2.23 -0.16
C ILE A 87 6.82 2.33 -0.73
N LEU A 88 5.83 1.89 0.05
CA LEU A 88 4.42 2.09 -0.25
C LEU A 88 3.96 3.31 0.55
N LEU A 89 3.85 4.45 -0.11
CA LEU A 89 3.41 5.73 0.48
C LEU A 89 1.89 5.85 0.34
N ARG A 90 1.20 5.91 1.47
CA ARG A 90 -0.26 5.96 1.54
C ARG A 90 -0.77 7.33 1.93
N ASN A 91 -1.78 7.81 1.21
CA ASN A 91 -2.40 9.12 1.43
C ASN A 91 -3.49 9.12 2.51
N GLN A 92 -3.90 7.95 2.98
CA GLN A 92 -4.80 7.75 4.13
C GLN A 92 -4.08 7.07 5.30
N PRO A 93 -4.60 7.20 6.55
CA PRO A 93 -4.12 6.41 7.68
C PRO A 93 -4.37 4.91 7.45
N THR A 94 -3.55 4.06 8.08
CA THR A 94 -3.59 2.59 7.93
C THR A 94 -4.98 1.99 8.13
N ASP A 95 -5.80 2.57 9.01
CA ASP A 95 -7.13 2.05 9.31
C ASP A 95 -8.12 2.16 8.15
N ALA A 96 -7.95 3.14 7.25
CA ALA A 96 -8.77 3.28 6.04
C ALA A 96 -8.61 2.09 5.08
N TYR A 97 -7.48 1.38 5.15
CA TYR A 97 -7.20 0.21 4.32
C TYR A 97 -7.64 -1.10 4.97
N ARG A 98 -8.01 -1.10 6.27
CA ARG A 98 -8.47 -2.31 6.98
C ARG A 98 -9.84 -2.76 6.49
N SER A 99 -10.74 -1.82 6.17
CA SER A 99 -12.10 -2.11 5.67
C SER A 99 -12.12 -2.75 4.28
N GLN A 100 -11.04 -2.58 3.51
CA GLN A 100 -10.89 -3.17 2.18
C GLN A 100 -10.23 -4.55 2.19
N ARG A 101 -9.76 -5.00 3.35
CA ARG A 101 -9.35 -6.39 3.53
C ARG A 101 -10.65 -7.22 3.49
N SER A 102 -10.89 -7.89 2.37
CA SER A 102 -12.03 -8.78 2.21
C SER A 102 -12.11 -9.70 3.43
N VAL A 103 -13.24 -9.63 4.15
CA VAL A 103 -13.54 -10.55 5.23
C VAL A 103 -13.42 -11.96 4.67
N SER A 104 -12.39 -12.68 5.10
CA SER A 104 -12.23 -14.09 4.73
C SER A 104 -13.55 -14.81 5.05
N PRO A 105 -14.08 -15.67 4.16
CA PRO A 105 -15.30 -16.44 4.44
C PRO A 105 -15.21 -17.25 5.74
N LEU A 106 -13.99 -17.61 6.15
CA LEU A 106 -13.73 -18.33 7.40
C LEU A 106 -14.02 -17.51 8.68
N ALA A 107 -14.13 -16.19 8.61
CA ALA A 107 -14.38 -15.34 9.78
C ALA A 107 -15.87 -15.15 10.10
N ARG A 108 -16.80 -15.75 9.34
CA ARG A 108 -18.25 -15.57 9.50
C ARG A 108 -18.97 -16.67 10.30
N SER A 109 -18.26 -17.60 10.93
CA SER A 109 -18.88 -18.78 11.57
C SER A 109 -18.76 -18.84 13.10
N SER A 110 -18.99 -17.75 13.84
CA SER A 110 -19.02 -17.84 15.31
C SER A 110 -20.04 -16.98 16.03
N SER A 111 -21.09 -16.51 15.38
CA SER A 111 -22.09 -15.67 16.05
C SER A 111 -23.49 -15.79 15.45
N GLN A 112 -23.99 -17.03 15.38
CA GLN A 112 -25.43 -17.26 15.21
C GLN A 112 -25.89 -18.50 15.97
N THR A 113 -25.81 -18.47 17.31
CA THR A 113 -26.53 -19.44 18.16
C THR A 113 -26.84 -18.86 19.54
N LEU A 114 -27.49 -17.69 19.62
CA LEU A 114 -28.18 -17.24 20.84
C LEU A 114 -29.46 -16.46 20.48
N ALA A 115 -30.42 -17.19 19.94
CA ALA A 115 -31.85 -16.87 19.94
C ALA A 115 -32.53 -18.26 19.89
N SER A 116 -33.40 -18.70 20.78
CA SER A 116 -34.36 -17.98 21.60
C SER A 116 -34.73 -18.84 22.82
N GLU A 117 -35.06 -18.22 23.94
CA GLU A 117 -35.82 -18.84 25.03
C GLU A 117 -37.17 -19.36 24.49
N PRO A 118 -37.63 -20.57 24.86
CA PRO A 118 -39.04 -20.92 24.77
C PRO A 118 -39.73 -20.62 26.11
N THR A 119 -40.67 -19.69 25.99
CA THR A 119 -41.65 -19.21 26.96
C THR A 119 -42.51 -20.34 27.55
N GLU A 120 -42.92 -20.10 28.80
CA GLU A 120 -43.94 -20.76 29.62
C GLU A 120 -44.99 -21.62 28.90
N GLY A 121 -45.14 -22.88 29.33
CA GLY A 121 -46.26 -23.76 28.99
C GLY A 121 -47.30 -23.81 30.10
N LYS A 122 -48.50 -23.27 29.84
CA LYS A 122 -49.69 -23.34 30.69
C LYS A 122 -50.76 -24.26 30.05
N THR A 123 -51.35 -25.11 30.90
CA THR A 123 -52.68 -25.82 30.83
C THR A 123 -52.94 -26.92 29.79
N VAL A 124 -53.25 -28.13 30.27
CA VAL A 124 -54.64 -28.65 30.49
C VAL A 124 -54.69 -29.39 31.82
#